data_AF-A0A949PAN2-F1
#
_entry.id   AF-A0A949PAN2-F1
#
_cell.length_a   1.000
_cell.length_b   1.000
_cell.length_c   1.000
_cell.angle_alpha   90.00
_cell.angle_beta   90.00
_cell.angle_gamma   90.00
#
_symmetry.space_group_name_H-M   'P 1'
#
loop_
_entity.id
_entity.type
_entity.pdbx_description
1 polymer ?
#
loop_
_entity_poly.entity_id
_entity_poly.type
_entity_poly.pdbx_seq_one_letter_code
_entity_poly.pdbx_strand_id
1 'polypeptide(L)'
;MTATTYVRSSVRFKELWPPTVAHLKKNIPQIAVFAVIGALGSYLVNIYWIAKRYEGTNVTSGAPVTSGGAFQTGMVFWILASSVIFGMVGHRRAVGGKQFWSDVREFPKSVSGIFQEDRSGLIHLLWGFAVSIVLTGVLAPSIRGMMAVGVALTIPSILGRILMSYSSRLWSQILRKFNPDKEHPPVPIVAPAVAGFGAAAAMAIGFLVDDMTTQVVLAIIAAGAAVFIAQQRKGGKTATPTTLLLVLVGLGAIAIAIGGPSDAIADDGGYAECGSSWSEWWDCPGSGQVRDDSRWGGLAGAIGAAAGG
;
A
#
# COMPACT_ATOMS: atom_id res chain seq x y z
N MET A 1 -8.07 -11.35 39.23
CA MET A 1 -8.00 -11.98 37.89
C MET A 1 -9.39 -11.97 37.29
N THR A 2 -9.69 -11.00 36.44
CA THR A 2 -10.94 -10.95 35.68
C THR A 2 -10.80 -11.86 34.46
N ALA A 3 -11.61 -12.92 34.42
CA ALA A 3 -11.67 -13.81 33.27
C ALA A 3 -12.26 -13.03 32.08
N THR A 4 -11.39 -12.51 31.20
CA THR A 4 -11.81 -11.99 29.89
C THR A 4 -12.44 -13.13 29.11
N THR A 5 -13.76 -13.17 29.07
CA THR A 5 -14.54 -14.09 28.26
C THR A 5 -14.18 -13.84 26.80
N TYR A 6 -13.35 -14.71 26.23
CA TYR A 6 -12.99 -14.65 24.81
C TYR A 6 -14.25 -15.00 24.01
N VAL A 7 -14.98 -13.97 23.55
CA VAL A 7 -16.08 -14.16 22.62
C VAL A 7 -15.47 -14.72 21.34
N ARG A 8 -15.69 -16.01 21.10
CA ARG A 8 -15.27 -16.70 19.88
C ARG A 8 -16.17 -16.24 18.74
N SER A 9 -15.98 -15.00 18.26
CA SER A 9 -16.73 -14.45 17.13
C SER A 9 -16.18 -15.06 15.83
N SER A 10 -16.55 -16.31 15.56
CA SER A 10 -16.47 -16.85 14.20
C SER A 10 -17.65 -16.28 13.40
N VAL A 11 -17.64 -14.98 13.14
CA VAL A 11 -18.58 -14.39 12.18
C VAL A 11 -18.28 -15.09 10.85
N ARG A 12 -19.23 -15.88 10.35
CA ARG A 12 -19.04 -16.59 9.08
C ARG A 12 -19.11 -15.54 7.97
N PHE A 13 -18.29 -15.68 6.93
CA PHE A 13 -18.32 -14.75 5.78
C PHE A 13 -19.74 -14.57 5.20
N LYS A 14 -20.56 -15.63 5.22
CA LYS A 14 -21.97 -15.60 4.82
C LYS A 14 -22.84 -14.64 5.66
N GLU A 15 -22.47 -14.35 6.89
CA GLU A 15 -23.18 -13.42 7.78
C GLU A 15 -22.80 -11.96 7.52
N LEU A 16 -21.58 -11.71 7.00
CA LEU A 16 -21.13 -10.37 6.59
C LEU A 16 -21.68 -9.94 5.22
N TRP A 17 -22.03 -10.89 4.36
CA TRP A 17 -22.45 -10.61 2.98
C TRP A 17 -23.76 -9.82 2.88
N PRO A 18 -24.87 -10.20 3.54
CA PRO A 18 -26.13 -9.45 3.45
C PRO A 18 -26.04 -7.98 3.87
N PRO A 19 -25.42 -7.61 5.02
CA PRO A 19 -25.31 -6.21 5.41
C PRO A 19 -24.37 -5.43 4.48
N THR A 20 -23.32 -6.05 3.95
CA THR A 20 -22.43 -5.42 2.97
C THR A 20 -23.18 -5.10 1.68
N VAL A 21 -23.97 -6.05 1.14
CA VAL A 21 -24.78 -5.82 -0.06
C VAL A 21 -25.85 -4.75 0.17
N ALA A 22 -26.51 -4.76 1.33
CA ALA A 22 -27.48 -3.72 1.67
C ALA A 22 -26.83 -2.33 1.75
N HIS A 23 -25.65 -2.24 2.34
CA HIS A 23 -24.87 -1.01 2.41
C HIS A 23 -24.45 -0.53 1.01
N LEU A 24 -23.94 -1.43 0.16
CA LEU A 24 -23.58 -1.12 -1.23
C LEU A 24 -24.79 -0.58 -1.98
N LYS A 25 -25.94 -1.27 -1.92
CA LYS A 25 -27.18 -0.85 -2.59
C LYS A 25 -27.63 0.55 -2.18
N LYS A 26 -27.53 0.88 -0.88
CA LYS A 26 -27.89 2.20 -0.36
C LYS A 26 -26.96 3.31 -0.88
N ASN A 27 -25.69 2.98 -1.13
CA ASN A 27 -24.66 3.94 -1.53
C ASN A 27 -24.33 3.92 -3.04
N ILE A 28 -25.06 3.16 -3.87
CA ILE A 28 -24.82 3.11 -5.33
C ILE A 28 -24.68 4.50 -5.96
N PRO A 29 -25.55 5.50 -5.69
CA PRO A 29 -25.40 6.81 -6.30
C PRO A 29 -24.10 7.52 -5.91
N GLN A 30 -23.68 7.40 -4.66
CA GLN A 30 -22.42 7.97 -4.18
C GLN A 30 -21.22 7.27 -4.84
N ILE A 31 -21.23 5.94 -4.88
CA ILE A 31 -20.19 5.13 -5.52
C ILE A 31 -20.08 5.49 -7.01
N ALA A 32 -21.21 5.66 -7.70
CA ALA A 32 -21.23 6.08 -9.11
C ALA A 32 -20.64 7.48 -9.30
N VAL A 33 -20.99 8.45 -8.44
CA VAL A 33 -20.41 9.80 -8.49
C VAL A 33 -18.90 9.75 -8.25
N PHE A 34 -18.43 8.99 -7.26
CA PHE A 34 -17.00 8.84 -7.01
C PHE A 34 -16.28 8.14 -8.14
N ALA A 35 -16.86 7.09 -8.72
CA ALA A 35 -16.32 6.41 -9.89
C ALA A 35 -16.15 7.37 -11.08
N VAL A 36 -17.16 8.21 -11.37
CA VAL A 36 -17.08 9.20 -12.46
C VAL A 36 -16.01 10.25 -12.18
N ILE A 37 -15.97 10.81 -10.97
CA ILE A 37 -14.95 11.81 -10.61
C ILE A 37 -13.55 11.18 -10.63
N GLY A 38 -13.39 9.96 -10.13
CA GLY A 38 -12.15 9.20 -10.16
C GLY A 38 -11.70 8.93 -11.59
N ALA A 39 -12.60 8.51 -12.48
CA ALA A 39 -12.29 8.33 -13.89
C ALA A 39 -11.84 9.61 -14.57
N LEU A 40 -12.59 10.70 -14.44
CA LEU A 40 -12.24 11.97 -15.08
C LEU A 40 -10.94 12.54 -14.51
N GLY A 41 -10.77 12.49 -13.18
CA GLY A 41 -9.57 12.97 -12.52
C GLY A 41 -8.32 12.20 -12.94
N SER A 42 -8.35 10.87 -12.87
CA SER A 42 -7.23 10.02 -13.29
C SER A 42 -6.97 10.15 -14.78
N TYR A 43 -8.00 10.20 -15.64
CA TYR A 43 -7.85 10.41 -17.09
C TYR A 43 -7.11 11.71 -17.41
N LEU A 44 -7.58 12.84 -16.86
CA LEU A 44 -7.02 14.16 -17.16
C LEU A 44 -5.61 14.33 -16.59
N VAL A 45 -5.37 13.86 -15.37
CA VAL A 45 -4.03 13.94 -14.76
C VAL A 45 -3.05 13.02 -15.47
N ASN A 46 -3.49 11.82 -15.90
CA ASN A 46 -2.64 10.90 -16.66
C ASN A 46 -2.27 11.48 -18.03
N ILE A 47 -3.23 12.09 -18.76
CA ILE A 47 -2.95 12.86 -19.99
C ILE A 47 -1.91 13.92 -19.72
N TYR A 48 -2.14 14.76 -18.69
CA TYR A 48 -1.24 15.85 -18.36
C TYR A 48 0.17 15.36 -18.08
N TRP A 49 0.34 14.30 -17.28
CA TRP A 49 1.66 13.75 -16.97
C TRP A 49 2.33 13.10 -18.17
N ILE A 50 1.64 12.28 -18.95
CA ILE A 50 2.23 11.65 -20.14
C ILE A 50 2.64 12.73 -21.15
N ALA A 51 1.75 13.67 -21.47
CA ALA A 51 2.01 14.71 -22.46
C ALA A 51 3.11 15.69 -22.04
N LYS A 52 3.07 16.21 -20.80
CA LYS A 52 3.97 17.30 -20.36
C LYS A 52 5.16 16.87 -19.53
N ARG A 53 5.03 15.82 -18.72
CA ARG A 53 6.07 15.43 -17.77
C ARG A 53 6.98 14.36 -18.34
N TYR A 54 6.39 13.41 -19.06
CA TYR A 54 7.10 12.31 -19.72
C TYR A 54 7.32 12.56 -21.21
N GLU A 55 6.68 13.59 -21.77
CA GLU A 55 6.82 13.99 -23.18
C GLU A 55 6.58 12.83 -24.14
N GLY A 56 5.61 11.94 -23.84
CA GLY A 56 5.36 10.77 -24.68
C GLY A 56 4.81 9.53 -23.97
N THR A 57 4.40 8.53 -24.75
CA THR A 57 3.85 7.25 -24.27
C THR A 57 4.89 6.23 -23.80
N ASN A 58 6.15 6.40 -24.15
CA ASN A 58 7.26 5.53 -23.81
C ASN A 58 7.78 5.84 -22.41
N VAL A 59 6.92 5.60 -21.42
CA VAL A 59 7.22 5.86 -20.03
C VAL A 59 7.92 4.66 -19.40
N THR A 60 9.02 4.92 -18.69
CA THR A 60 9.77 3.91 -17.97
C THR A 60 8.91 3.19 -16.93
N SER A 61 9.12 1.88 -16.79
CA SER A 61 8.43 1.08 -15.79
C SER A 61 8.61 1.70 -14.40
N GLY A 62 7.52 1.80 -13.64
CA GLY A 62 7.52 2.34 -12.30
C GLY A 62 6.93 3.74 -12.16
N ALA A 63 6.74 4.46 -13.27
CA ALA A 63 6.08 5.76 -13.26
C ALA A 63 4.60 5.68 -12.82
N PRO A 64 4.06 6.72 -12.16
CA PRO A 64 2.66 6.79 -11.74
C PRO A 64 1.71 7.11 -12.91
N VAL A 65 1.95 6.57 -14.10
CA VAL A 65 1.13 6.80 -15.29
C VAL A 65 0.82 5.50 -16.01
N THR A 66 -0.39 5.38 -16.56
CA THR A 66 -0.80 4.26 -17.39
C THR A 66 -0.42 4.58 -18.83
N SER A 67 0.78 4.17 -19.26
CA SER A 67 1.23 4.21 -20.66
C SER A 67 2.49 3.36 -20.86
N GLY A 68 2.71 2.85 -22.07
CA GLY A 68 3.93 2.15 -22.48
C GLY A 68 4.45 1.12 -21.47
N GLY A 69 5.74 1.24 -21.11
CA GLY A 69 6.41 0.35 -20.16
C GLY A 69 5.89 0.43 -18.72
N ALA A 70 5.13 1.48 -18.37
CA ALA A 70 4.54 1.67 -17.05
C ALA A 70 3.08 1.20 -16.96
N PHE A 71 2.45 0.73 -18.04
CA PHE A 71 1.01 0.51 -18.14
C PHE A 71 0.38 -0.21 -16.93
N GLN A 72 0.86 -1.41 -16.56
CA GLN A 72 0.32 -2.15 -15.42
C GLN A 72 0.56 -1.43 -14.10
N THR A 73 1.76 -0.88 -13.90
CA THR A 73 2.14 -0.17 -12.67
C THR A 73 1.32 1.10 -12.48
N GLY A 74 1.07 1.84 -13.55
CA GLY A 74 0.18 3.00 -13.59
C GLY A 74 -1.26 2.67 -13.25
N MET A 75 -1.81 1.57 -13.78
CA MET A 75 -3.17 1.15 -13.41
C MET A 75 -3.28 0.84 -11.91
N VAL A 76 -2.32 0.08 -11.37
CA VAL A 76 -2.29 -0.21 -9.93
C VAL A 76 -2.14 1.08 -9.11
N PHE A 77 -1.28 1.99 -9.54
CA PHE A 77 -1.15 3.31 -8.91
C PHE A 77 -2.49 4.05 -8.87
N TRP A 78 -3.22 4.15 -9.98
CA TRP A 78 -4.49 4.86 -10.05
C TRP A 78 -5.61 4.23 -9.22
N ILE A 79 -5.66 2.89 -9.15
CA ILE A 79 -6.56 2.17 -8.24
C ILE A 79 -6.24 2.55 -6.79
N LEU A 80 -4.97 2.48 -6.38
CA LEU A 80 -4.55 2.76 -5.00
C LEU A 80 -4.76 4.23 -4.63
N ALA A 81 -4.30 5.16 -5.48
CA ALA A 81 -4.43 6.59 -5.30
C ALA A 81 -5.89 7.01 -5.14
N SER A 82 -6.75 6.55 -6.05
CA SER A 82 -8.18 6.89 -6.00
C SER A 82 -8.86 6.24 -4.79
N SER A 83 -8.54 4.98 -4.46
CA SER A 83 -9.08 4.33 -3.25
C SER A 83 -8.75 5.11 -1.98
N VAL A 84 -7.50 5.56 -1.85
CA VAL A 84 -7.06 6.33 -0.68
C VAL A 84 -7.76 7.69 -0.62
N ILE A 85 -7.75 8.46 -1.72
CA ILE A 85 -8.34 9.80 -1.76
C ILE A 85 -9.85 9.74 -1.48
N PHE A 86 -10.58 8.87 -2.18
CA PHE A 86 -12.02 8.76 -2.00
C PHE A 86 -12.39 8.09 -0.68
N GLY A 87 -11.55 7.20 -0.13
CA GLY A 87 -11.67 6.70 1.24
C GLY A 87 -11.59 7.82 2.28
N MET A 88 -10.64 8.74 2.13
CA MET A 88 -10.55 9.91 3.01
C MET A 88 -11.76 10.84 2.86
N VAL A 89 -12.24 11.07 1.63
CA VAL A 89 -13.43 11.89 1.36
C VAL A 89 -14.68 11.24 1.96
N GLY A 90 -14.88 9.94 1.74
CA GLY A 90 -15.99 9.15 2.28
C GLY A 90 -15.99 9.18 3.81
N HIS A 91 -14.84 8.96 4.44
CA HIS A 91 -14.68 9.06 5.88
C HIS A 91 -15.03 10.47 6.39
N ARG A 92 -14.47 11.52 5.79
CA ARG A 92 -14.78 12.92 6.15
C ARG A 92 -16.27 13.24 6.04
N ARG A 93 -16.96 12.70 5.03
CA ARG A 93 -18.42 12.87 4.88
C ARG A 93 -19.20 12.12 5.95
N ALA A 94 -18.75 10.92 6.33
CA ALA A 94 -19.42 10.08 7.31
C ALA A 94 -19.32 10.65 8.75
N VAL A 95 -18.13 11.11 9.17
CA VAL A 95 -17.92 11.65 10.54
C VAL A 95 -18.11 13.17 10.64
N GLY A 96 -18.13 13.87 9.52
CA GLY A 96 -18.16 15.33 9.46
C GLY A 96 -16.78 15.97 9.57
N GLY A 97 -16.65 17.20 9.04
CA GLY A 97 -15.34 17.86 8.92
C GLY A 97 -14.63 18.14 10.25
N LYS A 98 -15.38 18.55 11.29
CA LYS A 98 -14.79 18.83 12.61
C LYS A 98 -14.17 17.58 13.24
N GLN A 99 -14.92 16.47 13.23
CA GLN A 99 -14.45 15.19 13.76
C GLN A 99 -13.27 14.66 12.96
N PHE A 100 -13.37 14.65 11.62
CA PHE A 100 -12.28 14.24 10.74
C PHE A 100 -10.95 14.94 11.06
N TRP A 101 -10.97 16.26 11.21
CA TRP A 101 -9.75 17.01 11.56
C TRP A 101 -9.32 16.80 13.01
N SER A 102 -10.23 16.43 13.92
CA SER A 102 -9.84 15.97 15.27
C SER A 102 -9.10 14.64 15.16
N ASP A 103 -9.66 13.67 14.44
CA ASP A 103 -9.08 12.34 14.24
C ASP A 103 -7.68 12.44 13.61
N VAL A 104 -7.49 13.30 12.59
CA VAL A 104 -6.19 13.57 11.96
C VAL A 104 -5.19 14.18 12.95
N ARG A 105 -5.62 15.10 13.83
CA ARG A 105 -4.75 15.73 14.84
C ARG A 105 -4.43 14.80 16.01
N GLU A 106 -5.34 13.88 16.34
CA GLU A 106 -5.19 12.89 17.39
C GLU A 106 -4.40 11.66 16.92
N PHE A 107 -4.29 11.46 15.60
CA PHE A 107 -3.58 10.32 15.02
C PHE A 107 -2.18 10.09 15.61
N PRO A 108 -1.28 11.08 15.76
CA PRO A 108 0.03 10.85 16.38
C PRO A 108 -0.05 10.34 17.82
N LYS A 109 -1.06 10.79 18.59
CA LYS A 109 -1.30 10.30 19.96
C LYS A 109 -1.78 8.84 19.94
N SER A 110 -2.67 8.48 19.02
CA SER A 110 -3.12 7.10 18.83
C SER A 110 -1.97 6.17 18.45
N VAL A 111 -1.09 6.61 17.54
CA VAL A 111 0.14 5.86 17.19
C VAL A 111 1.01 5.68 18.43
N SER A 112 1.29 6.76 19.16
CA SER A 112 2.10 6.69 20.38
C SER A 112 1.51 5.71 21.42
N GLY A 113 0.19 5.73 21.61
CA GLY A 113 -0.51 4.79 22.50
C GLY A 113 -0.30 3.32 22.10
N ILE A 114 -0.42 3.01 20.81
CA ILE A 114 -0.16 1.66 20.26
C ILE A 114 1.28 1.22 20.57
N PHE A 115 2.27 2.11 20.40
CA PHE A 115 3.68 1.81 20.73
C PHE A 115 3.93 1.62 22.22
N GLN A 116 3.23 2.35 23.09
CA GLN A 116 3.36 2.23 24.55
C GLN A 116 2.73 0.93 25.08
N GLU A 117 1.64 0.47 24.47
CA GLU A 117 0.99 -0.79 24.83
C GLU A 117 1.82 -2.01 24.42
N ASP A 118 2.56 -1.91 23.31
CA ASP A 118 3.41 -2.99 22.83
C ASP A 118 4.78 -2.95 23.50
N ARG A 119 4.96 -3.77 24.53
CA ARG A 119 6.28 -3.97 25.18
C ARG A 119 7.36 -4.36 24.17
N SER A 120 7.02 -4.97 23.04
CA SER A 120 7.93 -5.37 21.95
C SER A 120 7.78 -4.50 20.70
N GLY A 121 7.17 -3.30 20.82
CA GLY A 121 6.81 -2.46 19.69
C GLY A 121 7.98 -2.16 18.75
N LEU A 122 9.14 -1.79 19.29
CA LEU A 122 10.32 -1.53 18.47
C LEU A 122 10.77 -2.77 17.67
N ILE A 123 10.68 -3.97 18.26
CA ILE A 123 11.02 -5.22 17.57
C ILE A 123 10.05 -5.46 16.42
N HIS A 124 8.73 -5.30 16.64
CA HIS A 124 7.72 -5.48 15.59
C HIS A 124 7.83 -4.42 14.48
N LEU A 125 8.11 -3.17 14.84
CA LEU A 125 8.36 -2.08 13.89
C LEU A 125 9.55 -2.42 12.99
N LEU A 126 10.69 -2.80 13.58
CA LEU A 126 11.90 -3.16 12.83
C LEU A 126 11.69 -4.39 11.94
N TRP A 127 10.92 -5.38 12.39
CA TRP A 127 10.55 -6.53 11.56
C TRP A 127 9.64 -6.15 10.40
N GLY A 128 8.59 -5.38 10.66
CA GLY A 128 7.70 -4.87 9.62
C GLY A 128 8.45 -4.03 8.59
N PHE A 129 9.40 -3.22 9.05
CA PHE A 129 10.30 -2.44 8.21
C PHE A 129 11.22 -3.34 7.37
N ALA A 130 11.96 -4.24 8.01
CA ALA A 130 12.95 -5.09 7.34
C ALA A 130 12.33 -5.97 6.25
N VAL A 131 11.16 -6.55 6.51
CA VAL A 131 10.47 -7.36 5.50
C VAL A 131 9.95 -6.49 4.35
N SER A 132 9.36 -5.33 4.68
CA SER A 132 8.72 -4.50 3.66
C SER A 132 9.71 -3.75 2.79
N ILE A 133 10.87 -3.34 3.31
CA ILE A 133 11.92 -2.65 2.51
C ILE A 133 12.61 -3.60 1.53
N VAL A 134 12.54 -4.91 1.74
CA VAL A 134 12.95 -5.88 0.72
C VAL A 134 11.87 -6.01 -0.35
N LEU A 135 10.59 -6.04 0.07
CA LEU A 135 9.46 -6.06 -0.84
C LEU A 135 9.34 -4.79 -1.69
N THR A 136 9.87 -3.65 -1.24
CA THR A 136 9.90 -2.46 -2.09
C THR A 136 10.70 -2.69 -3.35
N GLY A 137 11.76 -3.52 -3.30
CA GLY A 137 12.60 -3.83 -4.45
C GLY A 137 11.88 -4.44 -5.65
N VAL A 138 10.72 -5.08 -5.45
CA VAL A 138 9.89 -5.62 -6.54
C VAL A 138 8.73 -4.70 -6.97
N LEU A 139 8.49 -3.62 -6.21
CA LEU A 139 7.41 -2.68 -6.47
C LEU A 139 7.95 -1.48 -7.24
N ALA A 140 7.13 -0.95 -8.14
CA ALA A 140 7.34 0.36 -8.75
C ALA A 140 7.43 1.46 -7.67
N PRO A 141 8.32 2.47 -7.80
CA PRO A 141 8.41 3.58 -6.85
C PRO A 141 7.06 4.24 -6.56
N SER A 142 6.28 4.56 -7.60
CA SER A 142 4.94 5.16 -7.46
C SER A 142 3.99 4.32 -6.58
N ILE A 143 4.02 2.99 -6.75
CA ILE A 143 3.22 2.05 -5.95
C ILE A 143 3.72 2.04 -4.51
N ARG A 144 5.05 2.05 -4.27
CA ARG A 144 5.62 2.11 -2.90
C ARG A 144 5.07 3.33 -2.15
N GLY A 145 5.13 4.50 -2.76
CA GLY A 145 4.63 5.75 -2.16
C GLY A 145 3.14 5.66 -1.82
N MET A 146 2.31 5.18 -2.74
CA MET A 146 0.87 5.04 -2.49
C MET A 146 0.54 3.99 -1.44
N MET A 147 1.24 2.85 -1.43
CA MET A 147 1.06 1.83 -0.40
C MET A 147 1.50 2.34 0.97
N ALA A 148 2.57 3.15 1.06
CA ALA A 148 2.98 3.77 2.32
C ALA A 148 1.84 4.59 2.94
N VAL A 149 1.21 5.45 2.14
CA VAL A 149 0.07 6.27 2.56
C VAL A 149 -1.13 5.38 2.93
N GLY A 150 -1.48 4.43 2.05
CA GLY A 150 -2.61 3.53 2.26
C GLY A 150 -2.48 2.70 3.54
N VAL A 151 -1.31 2.10 3.79
CA VAL A 151 -1.02 1.33 5.00
C VAL A 151 -1.09 2.24 6.23
N ALA A 152 -0.45 3.41 6.20
CA ALA A 152 -0.45 4.36 7.32
C ALA A 152 -1.86 4.80 7.73
N LEU A 153 -2.73 5.08 6.76
CA LEU A 153 -4.13 5.45 6.98
C LEU A 153 -5.01 4.27 7.41
N THR A 154 -4.67 3.06 6.94
CA THR A 154 -5.46 1.86 7.25
C THR A 154 -5.24 1.41 8.69
N ILE A 155 -4.02 1.44 9.22
CA ILE A 155 -3.69 0.96 10.59
C ILE A 155 -4.63 1.49 11.69
N PRO A 156 -4.88 2.81 11.83
CA PRO A 156 -5.75 3.34 12.88
C PRO A 156 -7.25 3.06 12.62
N SER A 157 -7.62 2.72 11.39
CA SER A 157 -9.01 2.59 10.96
C SER A 157 -9.67 1.29 11.44
N ILE A 158 -11.00 1.25 11.43
CA ILE A 158 -11.78 0.02 11.68
C ILE A 158 -11.38 -1.07 10.69
N LEU A 159 -11.20 -0.72 9.42
CA LEU A 159 -10.75 -1.64 8.39
C LEU A 159 -9.35 -2.21 8.72
N GLY A 160 -8.45 -1.38 9.23
CA GLY A 160 -7.15 -1.82 9.74
C GLY A 160 -7.29 -2.85 10.85
N ARG A 161 -8.16 -2.61 11.84
CA ARG A 161 -8.39 -3.59 12.92
C ARG A 161 -8.88 -4.93 12.39
N ILE A 162 -9.77 -4.90 11.38
CA ILE A 162 -10.28 -6.11 10.71
C ILE A 162 -9.13 -6.81 9.97
N LEU A 163 -8.41 -6.10 9.10
CA LEU A 163 -7.30 -6.64 8.31
C LEU A 163 -6.19 -7.21 9.20
N MET A 164 -5.78 -6.49 10.25
CA MET A 164 -4.77 -6.95 11.21
C MET A 164 -5.24 -8.18 12.00
N SER A 165 -6.55 -8.27 12.30
CA SER A 165 -7.13 -9.48 12.90
C SER A 165 -7.10 -10.67 11.96
N TYR A 166 -7.35 -10.47 10.66
CA TYR A 166 -7.22 -11.53 9.65
C TYR A 166 -5.75 -11.93 9.42
N SER A 167 -4.85 -10.96 9.26
CA SER A 167 -3.42 -11.19 9.07
C SER A 167 -2.81 -11.93 10.24
N SER A 168 -3.14 -11.55 11.48
CA SER A 168 -2.65 -12.27 12.67
C SER A 168 -3.16 -13.71 12.73
N ARG A 169 -4.41 -13.96 12.35
CA ARG A 169 -4.98 -15.33 12.28
C ARG A 169 -4.32 -16.16 11.19
N LEU A 170 -4.16 -15.61 9.99
CA LEU A 170 -3.49 -16.28 8.87
C LEU A 170 -2.05 -16.62 9.24
N TRP A 171 -1.32 -15.66 9.80
CA TRP A 171 0.04 -15.88 10.28
C TRP A 171 0.12 -16.95 11.36
N SER A 172 -0.79 -16.92 12.34
CA SER A 172 -0.86 -17.96 13.38
C SER A 172 -1.12 -19.36 12.79
N GLN A 173 -1.94 -19.46 11.74
CA GLN A 173 -2.18 -20.72 11.04
C GLN A 173 -0.92 -21.22 10.31
N ILE A 174 -0.21 -20.32 9.63
CA ILE A 174 1.06 -20.64 8.98
C ILE A 174 2.08 -21.13 10.02
N LEU A 175 2.25 -20.41 11.13
CA LEU A 175 3.19 -20.79 12.19
C LEU A 175 2.87 -22.14 12.82
N ARG A 176 1.57 -22.46 13.02
CA ARG A 176 1.13 -23.78 13.51
C ARG A 176 1.51 -24.90 12.54
N LYS A 177 1.51 -24.65 11.23
CA LYS A 177 1.95 -25.64 10.24
C LYS A 177 3.45 -25.95 10.35
N PHE A 178 4.26 -24.95 10.70
CA PHE A 178 5.71 -25.12 10.86
C PHE A 178 6.14 -25.58 12.26
N ASN A 179 5.31 -25.37 13.29
CA ASN A 179 5.56 -25.81 14.66
C ASN A 179 4.25 -26.29 15.30
N PRO A 180 3.77 -27.50 14.96
CA PRO A 180 2.48 -28.01 15.42
C PRO A 180 2.44 -28.26 16.94
N ASP A 181 3.57 -28.67 17.53
CA ASP A 181 3.64 -29.09 18.93
C ASP A 181 3.84 -27.94 19.93
N LYS A 182 3.99 -26.70 19.45
CA LYS A 182 4.13 -25.53 20.31
C LYS A 182 2.78 -24.87 20.53
N GLU A 183 2.41 -24.67 21.79
CA GLU A 183 1.32 -23.77 22.14
C GLU A 183 1.70 -22.35 21.70
N HIS A 184 0.97 -21.82 20.73
CA HIS A 184 1.13 -20.45 20.26
C HIS A 184 0.12 -19.57 20.99
N PRO A 185 0.55 -18.71 21.94
CA PRO A 185 -0.36 -17.74 22.53
C PRO A 185 -0.94 -16.83 21.44
N PRO A 186 -2.17 -16.33 21.59
CA PRO A 186 -2.76 -15.43 20.62
C PRO A 186 -1.87 -14.19 20.45
N VAL A 187 -1.54 -13.84 19.20
CA VAL A 187 -0.78 -12.63 18.90
C VAL A 187 -1.64 -11.41 19.28
N PRO A 188 -1.15 -10.50 20.13
CA PRO A 188 -1.88 -9.28 20.46
C PRO A 188 -2.09 -8.45 19.19
N ILE A 189 -3.29 -7.87 19.02
CA ILE A 189 -3.68 -7.08 17.83
C ILE A 189 -2.74 -5.89 17.60
N VAL A 190 -2.13 -5.38 18.67
CA VAL A 190 -1.20 -4.25 18.66
C VAL A 190 0.07 -4.56 17.86
N ALA A 191 0.57 -5.80 17.90
CA ALA A 191 1.83 -6.17 17.25
C ALA A 191 1.78 -6.06 15.70
N PRO A 192 0.76 -6.60 15.00
CA PRO A 192 0.59 -6.36 13.56
C PRO A 192 0.42 -4.88 13.19
N ALA A 193 -0.24 -4.07 14.02
CA ALA A 193 -0.39 -2.65 13.78
C ALA A 193 0.97 -1.92 13.82
N VAL A 194 1.79 -2.21 14.83
CA VAL A 194 3.15 -1.67 14.94
C VAL A 194 4.05 -2.13 13.79
N ALA A 195 3.98 -3.41 13.41
CA ALA A 195 4.67 -3.92 12.23
C ALA A 195 4.18 -3.23 10.94
N GLY A 196 2.89 -2.93 10.85
CA GLY A 196 2.31 -2.14 9.75
C GLY A 196 2.92 -0.74 9.64
N PHE A 197 3.20 -0.06 10.77
CA PHE A 197 3.90 1.22 10.73
C PHE A 197 5.34 1.07 10.22
N GLY A 198 6.01 -0.02 10.59
CA GLY A 198 7.31 -0.39 10.02
C GLY A 198 7.23 -0.57 8.52
N ALA A 199 6.19 -1.26 8.03
CA ALA A 199 5.94 -1.46 6.62
C ALA A 199 5.69 -0.14 5.88
N ALA A 200 4.85 0.73 6.43
CA ALA A 200 4.58 2.05 5.85
C ALA A 200 5.86 2.91 5.78
N ALA A 201 6.67 2.92 6.84
CA ALA A 201 7.95 3.62 6.86
C ALA A 201 8.93 3.06 5.82
N ALA A 202 9.03 1.74 5.71
CA ALA A 202 9.85 1.09 4.69
C ALA A 202 9.40 1.45 3.27
N MET A 203 8.09 1.44 2.99
CA MET A 203 7.55 1.82 1.69
C MET A 203 7.82 3.31 1.37
N ALA A 204 7.71 4.20 2.37
CA ALA A 204 8.05 5.61 2.20
C ALA A 204 9.55 5.82 1.93
N ILE A 205 10.43 5.09 2.63
CA ILE A 205 11.87 5.15 2.38
C ILE A 205 12.22 4.54 1.03
N GLY A 206 11.64 3.39 0.66
CA GLY A 206 11.84 2.75 -0.64
C GLY A 206 11.27 3.55 -1.81
N PHE A 207 10.33 4.48 -1.56
CA PHE A 207 9.91 5.46 -2.57
C PHE A 207 11.02 6.50 -2.85
N LEU A 208 11.80 6.88 -1.84
CA LEU A 208 12.88 7.87 -1.96
C LEU A 208 14.23 7.25 -2.34
N VAL A 209 14.46 6.00 -1.94
CA VAL A 209 15.70 5.26 -2.14
C VAL A 209 15.40 4.14 -3.11
N ASP A 210 15.73 4.31 -4.39
CA ASP A 210 15.48 3.29 -5.42
C ASP A 210 16.61 2.25 -5.55
N ASP A 211 17.79 2.54 -4.97
CA ASP A 211 18.91 1.60 -4.98
C ASP A 211 18.62 0.36 -4.12
N MET A 212 18.47 -0.79 -4.79
CA MET A 212 18.23 -2.09 -4.17
C MET A 212 19.31 -2.42 -3.14
N THR A 213 20.58 -2.09 -3.41
CA THR A 213 21.69 -2.40 -2.50
C THR A 213 21.47 -1.70 -1.15
N THR A 214 21.14 -0.42 -1.18
CA THR A 214 20.80 0.37 0.01
C THR A 214 19.57 -0.19 0.71
N GLN A 215 18.51 -0.56 -0.01
CA GLN A 215 17.32 -1.18 0.58
C GLN A 215 17.65 -2.48 1.33
N VAL A 216 18.47 -3.35 0.75
CA VAL A 216 18.92 -4.61 1.36
C VAL A 216 19.78 -4.37 2.60
N VAL A 217 20.71 -3.41 2.53
CA VAL A 217 21.52 -3.02 3.69
C VAL A 217 20.63 -2.52 4.83
N LEU A 218 19.66 -1.66 4.53
CA LEU A 218 18.68 -1.18 5.53
C LEU A 218 17.86 -2.33 6.11
N ALA A 219 17.46 -3.31 5.30
CA ALA A 219 16.74 -4.50 5.76
C ALA A 219 17.58 -5.31 6.76
N ILE A 220 18.85 -5.57 6.42
CA ILE A 220 19.78 -6.34 7.26
C ILE A 220 20.03 -5.60 8.57
N ILE A 221 20.26 -4.29 8.53
CA ILE A 221 20.45 -3.46 9.73
C ILE A 221 19.21 -3.52 10.62
N ALA A 222 18.02 -3.33 10.06
CA ALA A 222 16.77 -3.36 10.82
C ALA A 222 16.50 -4.75 11.44
N ALA A 223 16.69 -5.82 10.69
CA ALA A 223 16.54 -7.19 11.17
C ALA A 223 17.58 -7.54 12.25
N GLY A 224 18.84 -7.15 12.04
CA GLY A 224 19.93 -7.34 13.01
C GLY A 224 19.66 -6.61 14.32
N ALA A 225 19.21 -5.34 14.24
CA ALA A 225 18.80 -4.57 15.41
C ALA A 225 17.59 -5.22 16.13
N ALA A 226 16.60 -5.70 15.39
CA ALA A 226 15.44 -6.40 15.97
C ALA A 226 15.86 -7.65 16.75
N VAL A 227 16.76 -8.46 16.18
CA VAL A 227 17.31 -9.66 16.81
C VAL A 227 18.14 -9.30 18.04
N PHE A 228 19.02 -8.31 17.94
CA PHE A 228 19.86 -7.86 19.05
C PHE A 228 19.02 -7.38 20.24
N ILE A 229 18.00 -6.53 20.00
CA ILE A 229 17.08 -6.05 21.04
C ILE A 229 16.28 -7.22 21.64
N ALA A 230 15.87 -8.20 20.83
CA ALA A 230 15.16 -9.38 21.32
C ALA A 230 16.04 -10.25 22.24
N GLN A 231 17.33 -10.41 21.92
CA GLN A 231 18.28 -11.18 22.74
C GLN A 231 18.60 -10.52 24.09
N GLN A 232 18.59 -9.19 24.15
CA GLN A 232 18.81 -8.46 25.41
C GLN A 232 17.68 -8.62 26.43
N ARG A 233 16.51 -9.12 26.02
CA ARG A 233 15.38 -9.34 26.92
C ARG A 233 15.55 -10.65 27.69
N LYS A 234 15.52 -10.58 29.03
CA LYS A 234 15.63 -11.75 29.92
C LYS A 234 14.63 -12.84 29.51
N GLY A 235 15.15 -14.02 29.15
CA GLY A 235 14.36 -15.18 28.70
C GLY A 235 14.21 -15.35 27.18
N GLY A 236 14.92 -14.58 26.37
CA GLY A 236 14.87 -14.65 24.91
C GLY A 236 15.28 -16.03 24.36
N LYS A 237 14.29 -16.82 23.93
CA LYS A 237 14.52 -17.98 23.07
C LYS A 237 15.08 -17.46 21.73
N THR A 238 16.13 -18.11 21.24
CA THR A 238 16.87 -17.78 20.02
C THR A 238 15.94 -17.50 18.83
N ALA A 239 16.33 -16.51 18.02
CA ALA A 239 15.62 -16.11 16.81
C ALA A 239 15.30 -17.33 15.95
N THR A 240 14.02 -17.54 15.69
CA THR A 240 13.47 -18.72 15.02
C THR A 240 14.01 -18.84 13.58
N PRO A 241 14.13 -20.06 13.01
CA PRO A 241 14.45 -20.32 11.59
C PRO A 241 13.61 -19.54 10.55
N THR A 242 12.49 -18.95 10.96
CA THR A 242 11.68 -18.00 10.19
C THR A 242 12.46 -16.76 9.74
N THR A 243 13.44 -16.30 10.55
CA THR A 243 14.37 -15.21 10.25
C THR A 243 15.21 -15.53 9.02
N LEU A 244 15.68 -16.78 8.92
CA LEU A 244 16.52 -17.26 7.82
C LEU A 244 15.70 -17.41 6.53
N LEU A 245 14.45 -17.89 6.65
CA LEU A 245 13.54 -18.04 5.52
C LEU A 245 13.21 -16.68 4.87
N LEU A 246 13.01 -15.62 5.66
CA LEU A 246 12.73 -14.27 5.15
C LEU A 246 13.94 -13.68 4.41
N VAL A 247 15.16 -13.94 4.90
CA VAL A 247 16.40 -13.53 4.20
C VAL A 247 16.52 -14.26 2.85
N LEU A 248 16.21 -15.56 2.79
CA LEU A 248 16.29 -16.35 1.55
C LEU A 248 15.24 -15.92 0.51
N VAL A 249 14.02 -15.60 0.94
CA VAL A 249 12.97 -15.07 0.05
C VAL A 249 13.37 -13.69 -0.49
N GLY A 250 14.01 -12.86 0.32
CA GLY A 250 14.57 -11.58 -0.12
C GLY A 250 15.64 -11.72 -1.19
N LEU A 251 16.56 -12.68 -1.03
CA LEU A 251 17.60 -12.96 -2.02
C LEU A 251 17.04 -13.46 -3.36
N GLY A 252 15.97 -14.26 -3.34
CA GLY A 252 15.29 -14.72 -4.56
C GLY A 252 14.61 -13.60 -5.35
N ALA A 253 14.04 -12.60 -4.66
CA ALA A 253 13.41 -11.44 -5.28
C ALA A 253 14.43 -10.50 -5.96
N ILE A 254 15.63 -10.35 -5.36
CA ILE A 254 16.73 -9.55 -5.89
C ILE A 254 17.25 -10.11 -7.22
N ALA A 255 17.33 -11.43 -7.36
CA ALA A 255 17.78 -12.07 -8.60
C ALA A 255 16.86 -11.79 -9.81
N ILE A 256 15.58 -11.50 -9.57
CA ILE A 256 14.59 -11.22 -10.61
C ILE A 256 14.62 -9.74 -11.02
N ALA A 257 14.95 -8.83 -10.09
CA ALA A 257 14.90 -7.39 -10.32
C ALA A 257 16.04 -6.84 -11.20
N ILE A 258 17.15 -7.58 -11.37
CA ILE A 258 18.34 -7.13 -12.11
C ILE A 258 18.14 -7.17 -13.65
N GLY A 259 16.98 -7.61 -14.15
CA GLY A 259 16.69 -7.77 -15.58
C GLY A 259 15.95 -6.63 -16.30
N GLY A 260 15.90 -5.41 -15.75
CA GLY A 260 15.07 -4.32 -16.29
C GLY A 260 15.68 -3.58 -17.51
N PRO A 261 14.94 -3.39 -18.62
CA PRO A 261 15.43 -2.70 -19.82
C PRO A 261 15.40 -1.16 -19.75
N SER A 262 16.17 -0.57 -20.66
CA SER A 262 16.66 0.83 -20.77
C SER A 262 15.81 1.78 -21.61
N ASP A 263 16.08 3.08 -21.38
CA ASP A 263 15.87 4.33 -22.14
C ASP A 263 14.83 4.42 -23.28
N ALA A 264 14.04 5.49 -23.19
CA ALA A 264 13.00 5.87 -24.15
C ALA A 264 13.59 6.48 -25.45
N ILE A 265 12.94 6.15 -26.57
CA ILE A 265 13.22 6.68 -27.92
C ILE A 265 12.11 7.68 -28.29
N ALA A 266 12.49 8.82 -28.86
CA ALA A 266 11.62 9.93 -29.28
C ALA A 266 10.81 9.60 -30.55
N ASP A 267 9.47 9.74 -30.48
CA ASP A 267 8.44 9.85 -31.55
C ASP A 267 7.06 9.32 -31.05
N ASP A 268 6.56 9.79 -29.90
CA ASP A 268 5.52 9.05 -29.16
C ASP A 268 4.41 9.92 -28.53
N GLY A 269 4.27 11.17 -28.97
CA GLY A 269 3.11 12.01 -28.68
C GLY A 269 3.30 13.02 -27.55
N GLY A 270 4.56 13.38 -27.28
CA GLY A 270 4.91 14.42 -26.33
C GLY A 270 4.32 15.79 -26.67
N TYR A 271 4.17 16.64 -25.66
CA TYR A 271 3.67 18.00 -25.86
C TYR A 271 4.64 18.81 -26.74
N ALA A 272 5.95 18.69 -26.50
CA ALA A 272 6.96 19.41 -27.24
C ALA A 272 6.99 19.06 -28.74
N GLU A 273 6.64 17.82 -29.09
CA GLU A 273 6.61 17.33 -30.48
C GLU A 273 5.37 17.80 -31.24
N CYS A 274 4.25 17.91 -30.52
CA CYS A 274 2.92 18.12 -31.10
C CYS A 274 2.44 19.58 -31.07
N GLY A 275 3.25 20.52 -30.58
CA GLY A 275 3.00 21.96 -30.73
C GLY A 275 3.21 22.80 -29.47
N SER A 276 2.75 24.05 -29.53
CA SER A 276 2.92 25.05 -28.47
C SER A 276 1.67 25.20 -27.58
N SER A 277 0.50 24.77 -28.07
CA SER A 277 -0.78 24.86 -27.36
C SER A 277 -1.44 23.49 -27.12
N TRP A 278 -2.30 23.39 -26.12
CA TRP A 278 -3.09 22.17 -25.85
C TRP A 278 -4.04 21.80 -27.00
N SER A 279 -4.51 22.78 -27.77
CA SER A 279 -5.35 22.53 -28.95
C SER A 279 -4.54 21.85 -30.04
N GLU A 280 -3.36 22.38 -30.36
CA GLU A 280 -2.43 21.77 -31.33
C GLU A 280 -2.04 20.35 -30.89
N TRP A 281 -1.73 20.17 -29.59
CA TRP A 281 -1.43 18.86 -29.05
C TRP A 281 -2.60 17.88 -29.22
N TRP A 282 -3.84 18.31 -28.92
CA TRP A 282 -5.02 17.45 -28.99
C TRP A 282 -5.34 16.95 -30.41
N ASP A 283 -5.02 17.77 -31.41
CA ASP A 283 -5.23 17.48 -32.83
C ASP A 283 -4.04 16.75 -33.47
N CYS A 284 -2.89 16.69 -32.78
CA CYS A 284 -1.71 15.97 -33.23
C CYS A 284 -1.95 14.45 -33.27
N PRO A 285 -1.50 13.72 -34.32
CA PRO A 285 -1.66 12.27 -34.41
C PRO A 285 -1.10 11.49 -33.20
N GLY A 286 0.05 11.90 -32.66
CA GLY A 286 0.70 11.23 -31.51
C GLY A 286 -0.10 11.30 -30.20
N SER A 287 -0.96 12.31 -30.03
CA SER A 287 -1.81 12.44 -28.83
C SER A 287 -2.91 11.38 -28.74
N GLY A 288 -3.23 10.70 -29.84
CA GLY A 288 -4.23 9.63 -29.89
C GLY A 288 -3.92 8.52 -28.88
N GLN A 289 -2.68 8.02 -28.90
CA GLN A 289 -2.24 6.94 -28.01
C GLN A 289 -2.20 7.39 -26.55
N VAL A 290 -1.74 8.62 -26.26
CA VAL A 290 -1.78 9.19 -24.90
C VAL A 290 -3.21 9.21 -24.34
N ARG A 291 -4.19 9.62 -25.17
CA ARG A 291 -5.60 9.65 -24.78
C ARG A 291 -6.15 8.24 -24.56
N ASP A 292 -5.82 7.29 -25.42
CA ASP A 292 -6.30 5.91 -25.33
C ASP A 292 -5.73 5.20 -24.09
N ASP A 293 -4.43 5.29 -23.85
CA ASP A 293 -3.78 4.77 -22.65
C ASP A 293 -4.35 5.41 -21.37
N SER A 294 -4.63 6.71 -21.42
CA SER A 294 -5.23 7.41 -20.29
C SER A 294 -6.65 6.98 -19.98
N ARG A 295 -7.41 6.41 -20.92
CA ARG A 295 -8.73 5.81 -20.63
C ARG A 295 -8.61 4.67 -19.64
N TRP A 296 -7.54 3.87 -19.72
CA TRP A 296 -7.25 2.81 -18.74
C TRP A 296 -6.87 3.37 -17.38
N GLY A 297 -6.10 4.46 -17.34
CA GLY A 297 -5.87 5.22 -16.11
C GLY A 297 -7.17 5.74 -15.49
N GLY A 298 -8.09 6.25 -16.31
CA GLY A 298 -9.44 6.64 -15.90
C GLY A 298 -10.25 5.46 -15.36
N LEU A 299 -10.31 4.33 -16.06
CA LEU A 299 -11.02 3.14 -15.58
C LEU A 299 -10.46 2.64 -14.23
N ALA A 300 -9.13 2.57 -14.11
CA ALA A 300 -8.44 2.24 -12.88
C ALA A 300 -8.80 3.22 -11.74
N GLY A 301 -8.83 4.52 -12.05
CA GLY A 301 -9.27 5.57 -11.12
C GLY A 301 -10.72 5.40 -10.67
N ALA A 302 -11.63 5.06 -11.59
CA ALA A 302 -13.03 4.76 -11.26
C ALA A 302 -13.17 3.58 -10.31
N ILE A 303 -12.46 2.47 -10.58
CA ILE A 303 -12.46 1.28 -9.73
C ILE A 303 -11.95 1.64 -8.34
N GLY A 304 -10.83 2.35 -8.26
CA GLY A 304 -10.26 2.78 -6.98
C GLY A 304 -11.21 3.71 -6.22
N ALA A 305 -11.75 4.73 -6.88
CA ALA A 305 -12.68 5.67 -6.26
C ALA A 305 -13.96 5.00 -5.76
N ALA A 306 -14.50 4.05 -6.53
CA ALA A 306 -15.65 3.24 -6.13
C ALA A 306 -15.35 2.34 -4.93
N ALA A 307 -14.14 1.78 -4.86
CA ALA A 307 -13.72 0.91 -3.76
C ALA A 307 -13.42 1.71 -2.46
N GLY A 308 -12.91 2.93 -2.59
CA GLY A 308 -12.68 3.82 -1.45
C GLY A 308 -13.96 4.51 -0.94
N GLY A 309 -14.95 4.68 -1.82
CA GLY A 309 -16.15 5.48 -1.61
C GLY A 309 -17.24 4.94 -0.71
#